data_AF-A0A2G9E919-F1
#
_entry.id   AF-A0A2G9E919-F1
#
_cell.length_a   1.000
_cell.length_b   1.000
_cell.length_c   1.000
_cell.angle_alpha   90.00
_cell.angle_beta   90.00
_cell.angle_gamma   90.00
#
_symmetry.space_group_name_H-M   'P 1'
#
loop_
_entity.id
_entity.type
_entity.pdbx_description
1 polymer ?
#
loop_
_entity_poly.entity_id
_entity_poly.type
_entity_poly.pdbx_seq_one_letter_code
_entity_poly.pdbx_strand_id
1 'polypeptide(L)' 'MPDNILEVLLEKIINNWRKVYGSILGFIVGLTVVNYGILKAIVIFAFAFIGYKLGDSSFTKKMKKTIINRLKED' A
#
# COMPACT_ATOMS: atom_id res chain seq x y z
N MET A 1 -8.35 38.46 -6.28
CA MET A 1 -7.57 37.56 -7.14
C MET A 1 -8.50 36.40 -7.43
N PRO A 2 -8.84 36.06 -8.67
CA PRO A 2 -9.70 34.91 -8.92
C PRO A 2 -8.93 33.70 -8.39
N ASP A 3 -9.46 33.04 -7.36
CA ASP A 3 -8.85 31.83 -6.84
C ASP A 3 -8.69 30.87 -8.02
N ASN A 4 -7.44 30.47 -8.27
CA ASN A 4 -7.15 29.59 -9.38
C ASN A 4 -7.98 28.31 -9.19
N ILE A 5 -8.78 27.95 -10.19
CA ILE A 5 -9.69 26.78 -10.12
C ILE A 5 -8.95 25.52 -9.67
N LEU A 6 -7.67 25.39 -10.03
CA LEU A 6 -6.78 24.32 -9.61
C LEU A 6 -6.56 24.27 -8.10
N GLU A 7 -6.41 25.43 -7.46
CA GLU A 7 -6.14 25.55 -6.03
C GLU A 7 -7.36 25.12 -5.22
N VAL A 8 -8.55 25.56 -5.61
CA VAL A 8 -9.83 25.14 -5.00
C VAL A 8 -10.08 23.63 -5.17
N LEU A 9 -9.72 23.07 -6.33
CA LEU A 9 -9.83 21.63 -6.57
C LEU A 9 -8.83 20.83 -5.74
N LEU A 10 -7.57 21.27 -5.67
CA LEU A 10 -6.54 20.67 -4.84
C LEU A 10 -6.93 20.70 -3.37
N GLU A 11 -7.42 21.84 -2.88
CA GLU A 11 -7.84 22.01 -1.50
C GLU A 11 -8.99 21.05 -1.15
N LYS A 12 -9.98 20.90 -2.03
CA LYS A 12 -11.05 19.91 -1.87
C LYS A 12 -10.54 18.46 -1.89
N ILE A 13 -9.58 18.15 -2.77
CA ILE A 13 -8.99 16.80 -2.88
C ILE A 13 -8.18 16.46 -1.62
N ILE A 14 -7.37 17.39 -1.14
CA ILE A 14 -6.57 17.24 0.08
C ILE A 14 -7.48 17.11 1.31
N ASN A 15 -8.52 17.95 1.42
CA ASN A 15 -9.44 17.91 2.56
C ASN A 15 -10.25 16.60 2.62
N ASN A 16 -10.43 15.91 1.48
CA ASN A 16 -11.10 14.62 1.38
C ASN A 16 -10.15 13.48 0.95
N TRP A 17 -8.84 13.61 1.19
CA TRP A 17 -7.82 12.70 0.64
C TRP A 17 -8.09 11.22 0.98
N ARG A 18 -8.60 10.93 2.18
CA ARG A 18 -9.02 9.57 2.58
C ARG A 18 -10.09 8.97 1.66
N LYS A 19 -11.09 9.76 1.25
CA LYS A 19 -12.15 9.30 0.33
C LYS A 19 -11.59 9.07 -1.08
N VAL A 20 -10.71 9.97 -1.54
CA VAL A 20 -10.04 9.84 -2.84
C VAL A 20 -9.18 8.58 -2.88
N TYR A 21 -8.36 8.36 -1.84
CA TYR A 21 -7.54 7.17 -1.70
C TYR A 21 -8.38 5.89 -1.66
N GLY A 22 -9.46 5.87 -0.89
CA GLY A 22 -10.40 4.75 -0.85
C GLY A 22 -11.05 4.46 -2.21
N SER A 23 -11.40 5.50 -2.96
CA SER A 23 -11.98 5.38 -4.31
C SER A 23 -10.97 4.80 -5.31
N ILE A 24 -9.72 5.28 -5.29
CA ILE A 24 -8.64 4.75 -6.14
C ILE A 24 -8.34 3.28 -5.80
N LEU A 25 -8.25 2.94 -4.51
CA LEU A 25 -8.07 1.56 -4.08
C LEU A 25 -9.23 0.67 -4.52
N GLY A 26 -10.47 1.10 -4.30
CA GLY A 26 -11.67 0.38 -4.71
C GLY A 26 -11.72 0.16 -6.22
N PHE A 27 -11.31 1.16 -7.00
CA PHE A 27 -11.20 1.06 -8.45
C PHE A 27 -10.18 -0.01 -8.87
N ILE A 28 -8.97 0.01 -8.33
CA ILE A 28 -7.92 -0.98 -8.64
C ILE A 28 -8.37 -2.40 -8.25
N VAL A 29 -8.97 -2.56 -7.07
CA VAL A 29 -9.54 -3.84 -6.61
C VAL A 29 -10.61 -4.31 -7.58
N GLY A 30 -11.58 -3.45 -7.91
CA GLY A 30 -12.68 -3.77 -8.81
C GLY A 30 -12.19 -4.18 -10.20
N LEU A 31 -11.23 -3.44 -10.76
CA LEU A 31 -10.64 -3.73 -12.07
C LEU A 31 -9.90 -5.07 -12.08
N THR A 32 -9.23 -5.40 -10.98
CA THR A 32 -8.55 -6.68 -10.80
C THR A 32 -9.57 -7.84 -10.71
N VAL A 33 -10.65 -7.66 -9.93
CA VAL A 33 -11.70 -8.67 -9.79
C VAL A 33 -12.44 -8.91 -11.11
N VAL A 34 -12.76 -7.85 -11.86
CA VAL A 34 -13.47 -7.95 -13.15
C VAL A 34 -12.62 -8.65 -14.20
N ASN A 35 -11.33 -8.32 -14.30
CA ASN A 35 -10.47 -8.89 -15.35
C ASN A 35 -9.94 -10.29 -15.02
N TYR A 36 -9.61 -10.56 -13.76
CA TYR A 36 -8.92 -11.81 -13.38
C TYR A 36 -9.82 -12.77 -12.60
N GLY A 37 -11.00 -12.32 -12.15
CA GLY A 37 -11.90 -13.07 -11.29
C GLY A 37 -11.55 -12.94 -9.81
N ILE A 38 -12.54 -13.21 -8.96
CA ILE A 38 -12.44 -12.95 -7.51
C ILE A 38 -11.37 -13.80 -6.83
N LEU A 39 -11.19 -15.05 -7.26
CA LEU A 39 -10.19 -15.98 -6.71
C LEU A 39 -8.77 -15.49 -6.98
N LYS A 40 -8.47 -15.04 -8.21
CA LYS A 40 -7.14 -14.53 -8.56
C LYS A 40 -6.85 -13.20 -7.86
N ALA A 41 -7.87 -12.34 -7.71
CA ALA A 41 -7.74 -11.08 -6.98
C ALA A 41 -7.36 -11.29 -5.51
N ILE A 42 -7.97 -12.26 -4.82
CA ILE A 42 -7.63 -12.60 -3.43
C ILE A 42 -6.17 -13.05 -3.32
N VAL A 43 -5.71 -13.89 -4.25
CA VAL A 43 -4.31 -14.36 -4.27
C VAL A 43 -3.34 -13.19 -4.46
N ILE A 44 -3.62 -12.28 -5.41
CA ILE A 44 -2.81 -11.08 -5.64
C ILE A 44 -2.73 -10.22 -4.38
N PHE A 45 -3.87 -10.00 -3.70
CA PHE A 45 -3.91 -9.25 -2.44
C PHE A 45 -3.13 -9.94 -1.32
N ALA A 46 -3.21 -11.27 -1.21
CA ALA A 46 -2.46 -12.03 -0.22
C ALA A 46 -0.94 -11.90 -0.45
N PHE A 47 -0.48 -12.04 -1.70
CA PHE A 47 0.93 -11.84 -2.04
C PHE A 47 1.39 -10.39 -1.84
N ALA A 48 0.56 -9.41 -2.19
CA ALA A 48 0.85 -8.00 -1.93
C ALA A 48 0.97 -7.71 -0.42
N PHE A 49 0.13 -8.32 0.41
CA PHE A 49 0.19 -8.20 1.87
C PHE A 49 1.45 -8.84 2.46
N ILE A 50 1.83 -10.01 1.95
CA ILE A 50 3.10 -10.66 2.32
C ILE A 50 4.29 -9.78 1.92
N GLY A 51 4.29 -9.25 0.69
CA GLY A 51 5.33 -8.33 0.21
C GLY A 51 5.43 -7.04 1.03
N TYR A 52 4.29 -6.45 1.39
CA TYR A 52 4.23 -5.29 2.29
C TYR A 52 4.85 -5.61 3.65
N LYS A 53 4.50 -6.77 4.24
CA LYS A 53 5.04 -7.21 5.54
C LYS A 53 6.53 -7.54 5.48
N LEU A 54 7.03 -8.04 4.35
CA LEU A 54 8.46 -8.31 4.12
C LEU A 54 9.26 -7.02 3.89
N GLY A 55 8.66 -6.01 3.26
CA GLY A 55 9.26 -4.68 3.08
C GLY A 55 9.33 -3.86 4.36
N ASP A 56 8.61 -4.27 5.41
CA ASP A 56 8.64 -3.59 6.71
C ASP A 56 10.03 -3.72 7.35
N SER A 57 10.69 -2.57 7.50
CA SER A 57 12.03 -2.42 8.08
C SER A 57 12.19 -3.08 9.45
N SER A 58 11.10 -3.28 10.21
CA SER A 58 11.11 -4.01 11.48
C SER A 58 11.43 -5.51 11.33
N PHE A 59 10.96 -6.15 10.27
CA PHE A 59 11.28 -7.55 9.98
C PHE A 59 12.73 -7.69 9.52
N THR A 60 13.16 -6.81 8.62
CA THR A 60 14.56 -6.77 8.15
C THR A 60 15.53 -6.49 9.30
N LYS A 61 15.19 -5.59 10.24
CA LYS A 61 15.99 -5.34 11.45
C LYS A 61 16.04 -6.55 12.36
N LYS A 62 14.92 -7.23 12.62
CA LYS A 62 14.89 -8.47 13.42
C LYS A 62 15.73 -9.56 12.79
N MET A 63 15.59 -9.79 11.49
CA MET A 63 16.39 -10.77 10.75
C MET A 63 17.88 -10.44 10.80
N LYS A 64 18.27 -9.18 10.55
CA LYS A 64 19.67 -8.75 10.69
C LYS A 64 20.20 -8.98 12.09
N LYS A 65 19.41 -8.66 13.13
CA LYS A 65 19.81 -8.85 14.54
C LYS A 65 19.96 -10.33 14.89
N THR A 66 19.07 -11.19 14.41
CA THR A 66 19.14 -12.65 14.61
C THR A 66 20.37 -13.26 13.93
N ILE A 67 20.68 -12.84 12.71
CA ILE A 67 21.85 -13.34 11.97
C ILE A 67 23.16 -12.88 12.64
N ILE A 68 23.25 -11.61 13.05
CA ILE A 68 24.43 -11.08 13.74
C ILE A 68 24.65 -11.75 15.10
N ASN A 69 23.57 -12.03 15.85
CA ASN A 69 23.71 -12.72 17.14
C ASN A 69 24.23 -14.15 16.97
N ARG A 70 23.74 -14.90 15.96
CA ARG A 70 24.28 -16.24 15.67
C ARG A 70 25.75 -16.21 15.27
N LEU A 71 26.17 -15.22 14.48
CA LEU A 71 27.57 -15.06 14.03
C LEU A 71 28.54 -14.58 15.13
N LYS A 72 28.02 -14.17 16.29
CA LYS A 72 28.83 -13.78 17.46
C LYS A 72 28.84 -14.83 18.57
N GLU A 73 27.97 -15.83 18.47
CA GLU A 73 27.94 -17.00 19.37
C GLU A 73 28.87 -18.13 18.90
N ASP A 74 29.37 -18.06 17.66
CA ASP A 74 30.53 -18.81 17.15
C ASP A 74 31.80 -17.93 17.21
#